data_AF-A0A837IPM7-F1
#
_entry.id   AF-A0A837IPM7-F1
#
_cell.length_a   1.000
_cell.length_b   1.000
_cell.length_c   1.000
_cell.angle_alpha   90.00
_cell.angle_beta   90.00
_cell.angle_gamma   90.00
#
_symmetry.space_group_name_H-M   'P 1'
#
loop_
_entity.id
_entity.type
_entity.pdbx_description
1 polymer ?
#
loop_
_entity_poly.entity_id
_entity_poly.type
_entity_poly.pdbx_seq_one_letter_code
_entity_poly.pdbx_strand_id
1 'polypeptide(L)'
;MVMLEVMPVKKDKAEEEVITEVAVEEPAQPILQPQVVEDVLPAVAVAAEEPKKENGGWVWMLVAFVLGAMVGTVTGYLVAKTQKFQNSKTQNTTVVQTEGPAPSPSPAADVKKADLKVQVLNGSGVAGAAAKAKTFLEGLGYVDVVAGNADGDFAQTEMEIKESKSSAAEMIKKDLKGEYTLADTVGGLDASSDYDVVITLGAE
;
A
#
# COMPACT_ATOMS: atom_id res chain seq x y z
N MET A 1 -55.75 9.86 34.98
CA MET A 1 -56.48 8.59 34.92
C MET A 1 -56.09 7.94 33.60
N VAL A 2 -55.03 7.12 33.56
CA VAL A 2 -55.06 5.63 33.44
C VAL A 2 -56.03 5.20 32.33
N MET A 3 -55.66 4.51 31.24
CA MET A 3 -54.95 3.22 31.19
C MET A 3 -54.30 2.95 29.82
N LEU A 4 -53.09 2.39 29.90
CA LEU A 4 -52.46 1.48 28.94
C LEU A 4 -53.27 0.17 28.87
N GLU A 5 -53.46 -0.40 27.68
CA GLU A 5 -53.55 -1.86 27.43
C GLU A 5 -53.49 -2.09 25.90
N VAL A 6 -52.31 -2.32 25.30
CA VAL A 6 -51.80 -3.65 24.90
C VAL A 6 -52.84 -4.77 24.92
N MET A 7 -53.13 -5.36 23.76
CA MET A 7 -53.13 -6.82 23.55
C MET A 7 -52.92 -7.21 22.06
N PRO A 8 -52.43 -8.44 21.79
CA PRO A 8 -51.68 -8.77 20.57
C PRO A 8 -52.27 -9.97 19.77
N VAL A 9 -51.54 -10.34 18.69
CA VAL A 9 -51.52 -11.65 17.99
C VAL A 9 -52.65 -12.01 17.04
N LYS A 10 -52.25 -12.22 15.77
CA LYS A 10 -52.47 -13.41 14.89
C LYS A 10 -51.65 -13.11 13.62
N LYS A 11 -50.43 -13.61 13.40
CA LYS A 11 -50.01 -15.01 13.16
C LYS A 11 -51.15 -15.86 12.61
N ASP A 12 -51.16 -16.00 11.28
CA ASP A 12 -51.28 -17.25 10.53
C ASP A 12 -51.40 -16.94 9.04
N LYS A 13 -50.97 -17.91 8.22
CA LYS A 13 -51.00 -17.99 6.74
C LYS A 13 -49.68 -17.53 6.08
N ALA A 14 -48.70 -18.42 5.88
CA ALA A 14 -48.66 -19.59 4.99
C ALA A 14 -48.88 -19.20 3.51
N GLU A 15 -48.13 -19.84 2.62
CA GLU A 15 -47.94 -19.58 1.16
C GLU A 15 -46.63 -18.79 0.92
N GLU A 16 -45.60 -19.28 0.23
CA GLU A 16 -45.43 -20.48 -0.59
C GLU A 16 -43.92 -20.71 -0.80
N GLU A 17 -43.43 -21.90 -0.46
CA GLU A 17 -42.10 -22.35 -0.86
C GLU A 17 -42.16 -22.75 -2.33
N VAL A 18 -41.43 -22.04 -3.20
CA VAL A 18 -41.14 -22.50 -4.57
C VAL A 18 -39.64 -22.70 -4.68
N ILE A 19 -39.22 -23.83 -4.10
CA ILE A 19 -37.98 -24.51 -4.44
C ILE A 19 -38.22 -25.22 -5.78
N THR A 20 -37.85 -24.55 -6.87
CA THR A 20 -37.76 -25.21 -8.18
C THR A 20 -36.51 -26.09 -8.17
N GLU A 21 -36.69 -27.34 -7.77
CA GLU A 21 -35.82 -28.46 -8.15
C GLU A 21 -35.78 -28.54 -9.68
N VAL A 22 -34.69 -28.07 -10.28
CA VAL A 22 -34.31 -28.48 -11.63
C VAL A 22 -33.22 -29.53 -11.46
N ALA A 23 -33.68 -30.77 -11.25
CA ALA A 23 -32.90 -31.95 -11.55
C ALA A 23 -32.70 -32.01 -13.06
N VAL A 24 -31.51 -31.64 -13.53
CA VAL A 24 -31.06 -32.01 -14.88
C VAL A 24 -30.43 -33.38 -14.76
N GLU A 25 -31.17 -34.36 -15.27
CA GLU A 25 -30.69 -35.72 -15.47
C GLU A 25 -29.45 -35.74 -16.38
N GLU A 26 -28.45 -36.46 -15.88
CA GLU A 26 -27.29 -36.96 -16.57
C GLU A 26 -27.70 -38.09 -17.53
N PRO A 27 -27.38 -38.03 -18.84
CA PRO A 27 -27.30 -39.23 -19.65
C PRO A 27 -25.85 -39.73 -19.63
N ALA A 28 -25.58 -40.63 -18.69
CA ALA A 28 -24.47 -41.57 -18.75
C ALA A 28 -24.62 -42.45 -20.00
N GLN A 29 -23.61 -42.50 -20.87
CA GLN A 29 -23.17 -43.64 -21.70
C GLN A 29 -21.74 -43.37 -22.25
N PRO A 30 -20.96 -44.39 -22.65
CA PRO A 30 -20.48 -45.51 -21.86
C PRO A 30 -18.93 -45.53 -21.78
N ILE A 31 -18.45 -46.06 -20.65
CA ILE A 31 -17.15 -46.70 -20.42
C ILE A 31 -16.50 -47.34 -21.67
N LEU A 32 -15.32 -46.86 -22.04
CA LEU A 32 -14.28 -47.65 -22.70
C LEU A 32 -13.01 -47.56 -21.84
N GLN A 33 -12.75 -48.62 -21.07
CA GLN A 33 -11.42 -48.88 -20.51
C GLN A 33 -10.53 -49.55 -21.59
N PRO A 34 -9.29 -49.94 -21.28
CA PRO A 34 -8.06 -49.22 -21.61
C PRO A 34 -7.30 -49.93 -22.74
N GLN A 35 -6.85 -49.20 -23.75
CA GLN A 35 -5.92 -49.77 -24.74
C GLN A 35 -4.52 -49.77 -24.15
N VAL A 36 -4.13 -50.94 -23.62
CA VAL A 36 -2.76 -51.36 -23.39
C VAL A 36 -2.03 -51.32 -24.73
N VAL A 37 -1.06 -50.41 -24.84
CA VAL A 37 0.05 -50.53 -25.80
C VAL A 37 1.33 -50.65 -24.98
N GLU A 38 1.57 -51.87 -24.49
CA GLU A 38 2.94 -52.37 -24.40
C GLU A 38 3.47 -52.48 -25.82
N ASP A 39 4.45 -51.66 -26.20
CA ASP A 39 5.65 -52.18 -26.85
C ASP A 39 6.77 -51.13 -26.89
N VAL A 40 7.94 -51.60 -26.47
CA VAL A 40 9.31 -51.21 -26.84
C VAL A 40 9.83 -49.79 -26.58
N LEU A 41 10.65 -49.74 -25.54
CA LEU A 41 11.87 -48.94 -25.46
C LEU A 41 12.69 -49.06 -26.77
N PRO A 42 13.20 -47.94 -27.29
CA PRO A 42 14.60 -47.90 -27.65
C PRO A 42 15.33 -46.98 -26.69
N ALA A 43 16.31 -47.56 -26.00
CA ALA A 43 17.37 -46.81 -25.36
C ALA A 43 18.05 -45.92 -26.41
N VAL A 44 17.71 -44.63 -26.42
CA VAL A 44 18.49 -43.60 -27.09
C VAL A 44 19.29 -42.87 -26.02
N ALA A 45 20.59 -42.97 -26.20
CA ALA A 45 21.63 -42.47 -25.32
C ALA A 45 21.40 -41.01 -24.92
N VAL A 46 21.57 -40.78 -23.62
CA VAL A 46 21.82 -39.48 -23.01
C VAL A 46 23.02 -38.83 -23.71
N ALA A 47 22.75 -37.88 -24.61
CA ALA A 47 23.75 -36.92 -25.05
C ALA A 47 23.73 -35.76 -24.05
N ALA A 48 24.56 -35.88 -23.02
CA ALA A 48 24.90 -34.78 -22.14
C ALA A 48 25.68 -33.74 -22.97
N GLU A 49 25.08 -32.57 -23.19
CA GLU A 49 25.82 -31.42 -23.70
C GLU A 49 26.66 -30.85 -22.56
N GLU A 50 27.99 -30.96 -22.69
CA GLU A 50 28.94 -30.41 -21.74
C GLU A 50 28.88 -28.86 -21.80
N PRO A 51 28.68 -28.14 -20.68
CA PRO A 51 28.83 -26.69 -20.70
C PRO A 51 30.32 -26.37 -20.89
N LYS A 52 30.63 -25.87 -22.09
CA LYS A 52 31.93 -25.37 -22.49
C LYS A 52 32.39 -24.28 -21.52
N LYS A 53 33.44 -24.59 -20.76
CA LYS A 53 34.16 -23.68 -19.88
C LYS A 53 34.87 -22.64 -20.75
N GLU A 54 34.30 -21.44 -20.82
CA GLU A 54 34.96 -20.27 -21.39
C GLU A 54 35.71 -19.51 -20.29
N ASN A 55 37.01 -19.30 -20.53
CA ASN A 55 37.95 -18.66 -19.64
C ASN A 55 37.75 -17.13 -19.66
N GLY A 56 36.62 -16.67 -19.10
CA GLY A 56 36.23 -15.26 -18.98
C GLY A 56 36.85 -14.50 -17.80
N GLY A 57 38.01 -14.94 -17.29
CA GLY A 57 38.65 -14.33 -16.11
C GLY A 57 39.07 -12.87 -16.32
N TRP A 58 39.27 -12.43 -17.56
CA TRP A 58 39.64 -11.04 -17.86
C TRP A 58 38.44 -10.15 -18.20
N VAL A 59 37.36 -10.71 -18.75
CA VAL A 59 36.11 -9.97 -19.06
C VAL A 59 35.37 -9.58 -17.78
N TRP A 60 35.51 -10.37 -16.71
CA TRP A 60 34.94 -9.98 -15.41
C TRP A 60 35.61 -8.76 -14.79
N MET A 61 36.85 -8.43 -15.20
CA MET A 61 37.60 -7.32 -14.58
C MET A 61 37.02 -5.95 -14.94
N LEU A 62 36.66 -5.73 -16.21
CA LEU A 62 36.03 -4.49 -16.66
C LEU A 62 34.55 -4.38 -16.24
N VAL A 63 33.83 -5.50 -16.13
CA VAL A 63 32.46 -5.52 -15.57
C VAL A 63 32.47 -5.19 -14.07
N ALA A 64 33.38 -5.79 -13.30
CA ALA A 64 33.56 -5.48 -11.88
C ALA A 64 34.08 -4.04 -11.67
N PHE A 65 34.93 -3.52 -12.55
CA PHE A 65 35.41 -2.14 -12.49
C PHE A 65 34.31 -1.12 -12.75
N VAL A 66 33.43 -1.35 -13.73
CA VAL A 66 32.29 -0.46 -14.04
C VAL A 66 31.24 -0.51 -12.92
N LEU A 67 30.94 -1.70 -12.38
CA LEU A 67 30.06 -1.83 -11.21
C LEU A 67 30.65 -1.17 -9.95
N GLY A 68 31.95 -1.33 -9.71
CA GLY A 68 32.66 -0.67 -8.60
C GLY A 68 32.68 0.86 -8.72
N ALA A 69 32.88 1.39 -9.93
CA ALA A 69 32.87 2.84 -10.19
C ALA A 69 31.46 3.46 -9.99
N MET A 70 30.39 2.74 -10.35
CA MET A 70 29.01 3.18 -10.10
C MET A 70 28.69 3.23 -8.59
N VAL A 71 29.10 2.24 -7.80
CA VAL A 71 28.88 2.24 -6.34
C VAL A 71 29.76 3.30 -5.64
N GLY A 72 31.00 3.48 -6.09
CA GLY A 72 31.93 4.48 -5.55
C GLY A 72 31.49 5.92 -5.79
N THR A 73 30.89 6.23 -6.95
CA THR A 73 30.40 7.58 -7.27
C THR A 73 29.14 7.96 -6.48
N VAL A 74 28.20 7.03 -6.28
CA VAL A 74 27.01 7.27 -5.45
C VAL A 74 27.39 7.45 -3.97
N THR A 75 28.24 6.58 -3.44
CA THR A 75 28.68 6.66 -2.04
C THR A 75 29.54 7.92 -1.79
N GLY A 76 30.42 8.25 -2.74
CA GLY A 76 31.23 9.48 -2.70
C GLY A 76 30.39 10.75 -2.77
N TYR A 77 29.33 10.78 -3.58
CA TYR A 77 28.40 11.91 -3.68
C TYR A 77 27.59 12.10 -2.37
N LEU A 78 27.14 11.01 -1.73
CA LEU A 78 26.44 11.08 -0.44
C LEU A 78 27.36 11.52 0.71
N VAL A 79 28.62 11.05 0.74
CA VAL A 79 29.62 11.48 1.73
C VAL A 79 30.03 12.95 1.50
N ALA A 80 30.24 13.37 0.25
CA ALA A 80 30.57 14.77 -0.06
C ALA A 80 29.43 15.75 0.33
N LYS A 81 28.16 15.31 0.24
CA LYS A 81 27.00 16.11 0.69
C LYS A 81 26.91 16.21 2.22
N THR A 82 27.41 15.21 2.95
CA THR A 82 27.38 15.16 4.43
C THR A 82 28.64 15.74 5.10
N GLN A 83 29.74 15.93 4.37
CA GLN A 83 30.99 16.51 4.89
C GLN A 83 30.92 18.03 5.16
N LYS A 84 29.86 18.74 4.74
CA LYS A 84 29.66 20.16 5.08
C LYS A 84 29.17 20.41 6.53
N PHE A 85 29.13 19.38 7.37
CA PHE A 85 28.64 19.49 8.76
C PHE A 85 29.65 19.10 9.85
N GLN A 86 30.94 18.99 9.54
CA GLN A 86 31.98 18.64 10.52
C GLN A 86 32.93 19.81 10.76
N ASN A 87 32.42 20.91 11.32
CA ASN A 87 33.26 21.86 12.03
C ASN A 87 32.44 22.59 13.10
N SER A 88 32.15 21.90 14.21
CA SER A 88 31.77 22.57 15.45
C SER A 88 32.34 21.78 16.62
N LYS A 89 33.41 22.35 17.15
CA LYS A 89 34.19 21.94 18.31
C LYS A 89 33.28 21.93 19.54
N THR A 90 33.02 20.75 20.10
CA THR A 90 32.39 20.59 21.42
C THR A 90 33.29 21.21 22.48
N GLN A 91 32.92 22.39 22.97
CA GLN A 91 33.32 22.86 24.29
C GLN A 91 32.25 22.35 25.28
N ASN A 92 32.66 21.49 26.21
CA ASN A 92 31.86 21.18 27.38
C ASN A 92 31.72 22.45 28.22
N THR A 93 30.55 23.07 28.17
CA THR A 93 30.09 23.98 29.22
C THR A 93 28.77 23.43 29.72
N THR A 94 28.81 22.86 30.93
CA THR A 94 27.62 22.58 31.73
C THR A 94 26.95 23.91 32.03
N VAL A 95 26.01 24.31 31.19
CA VAL A 95 25.04 25.36 31.49
C VAL A 95 23.83 24.64 32.09
N VAL A 96 23.57 24.91 33.36
CA VAL A 96 22.32 24.56 34.02
C VAL A 96 21.22 25.34 33.28
N GLN A 97 20.49 24.67 32.38
CA GLN A 97 19.32 25.26 31.72
C GLN A 97 18.23 25.42 32.77
N THR A 98 18.01 26.66 33.20
CA THR A 98 16.75 27.08 33.78
C THR A 98 15.68 26.90 32.69
N GLU A 99 14.66 26.10 32.97
CA GLU A 99 13.50 25.87 32.11
C GLU A 99 12.89 27.21 31.67
N GLY A 100 13.22 27.64 30.45
CA GLY A 100 12.46 28.67 29.78
C GLY A 100 11.06 28.12 29.49
N PRO A 101 10.00 28.95 29.57
CA PRO A 101 8.66 28.50 29.23
C PRO A 101 8.67 27.88 27.84
N ALA A 102 8.19 26.63 27.74
CA ALA A 102 8.05 25.93 26.47
C ALA A 102 7.33 26.84 25.46
N PRO A 103 7.73 26.85 24.17
CA PRO A 103 7.00 27.58 23.16
C PRO A 103 5.54 27.11 23.19
N SER A 104 4.64 28.04 23.50
CA SER A 104 3.20 27.82 23.37
C SER A 104 2.94 27.31 21.95
N PRO A 105 2.10 26.27 21.76
CA PRO A 105 1.76 25.83 20.42
C PRO A 105 1.20 27.02 19.66
N SER A 106 1.87 27.41 18.57
CA SER A 106 1.30 28.31 17.59
C SER A 106 -0.02 27.67 17.14
N PRO A 107 -1.13 28.43 17.04
CA PRO A 107 -2.35 27.87 16.47
C PRO A 107 -2.00 27.35 15.08
N ALA A 108 -2.02 26.04 14.91
CA ALA A 108 -2.02 25.44 13.60
C ALA A 108 -3.17 26.09 12.86
N ALA A 109 -2.93 26.61 11.65
CA ALA A 109 -4.02 27.08 10.81
C ALA A 109 -5.07 25.95 10.78
N ASP A 110 -6.26 26.21 11.30
CA ASP A 110 -7.34 25.22 11.42
C ASP A 110 -7.82 24.86 10.01
N VAL A 111 -7.06 24.01 9.33
CA VAL A 111 -7.48 23.39 8.08
C VAL A 111 -8.59 22.42 8.44
N LYS A 112 -9.81 22.72 8.01
CA LYS A 112 -10.97 21.87 8.25
C LYS A 112 -10.88 20.64 7.36
N LYS A 113 -11.09 19.46 7.93
CA LYS A 113 -11.14 18.18 7.21
C LYS A 113 -12.13 18.19 6.04
N ALA A 114 -13.24 18.90 6.20
CA ALA A 114 -14.28 19.07 5.18
C ALA A 114 -13.86 19.93 3.98
N ASP A 115 -12.77 20.70 4.08
CA ASP A 115 -12.26 21.57 3.01
C ASP A 115 -11.11 20.90 2.22
N LEU A 116 -10.82 19.63 2.50
CA LEU A 116 -9.77 18.86 1.84
C LEU A 116 -10.38 17.92 0.82
N LYS A 117 -9.97 18.06 -0.45
CA LYS A 117 -10.22 17.05 -1.48
C LYS A 117 -9.18 15.96 -1.37
N VAL A 118 -9.61 14.77 -0.93
CA VAL A 118 -8.75 13.62 -0.69
C VAL A 118 -9.00 12.57 -1.76
N GLN A 119 -7.94 12.10 -2.40
CA GLN A 119 -7.96 10.93 -3.25
C GLN A 119 -7.28 9.77 -2.52
N VAL A 120 -7.90 8.60 -2.56
CA VAL A 120 -7.34 7.36 -2.04
C VAL A 120 -7.16 6.40 -3.19
N LEU A 121 -5.92 5.99 -3.43
CA LEU A 121 -5.53 5.09 -4.50
C LEU A 121 -5.19 3.72 -3.92
N ASN A 122 -5.70 2.67 -4.55
CA ASN A 122 -5.36 1.30 -4.21
C ASN A 122 -4.11 0.85 -4.97
N GLY A 123 -2.98 0.76 -4.28
CA GLY A 123 -1.74 0.15 -4.77
C GLY A 123 -1.39 -1.15 -4.04
N SER A 124 -2.25 -1.67 -3.17
CA SER A 124 -1.93 -2.82 -2.33
C SER A 124 -2.18 -4.17 -2.99
N GLY A 125 -2.81 -4.18 -4.18
CA GLY A 125 -3.33 -5.38 -4.83
C GLY A 125 -4.57 -5.98 -4.14
N VAL A 126 -5.03 -5.41 -3.00
CA VAL A 126 -6.18 -5.92 -2.25
C VAL A 126 -7.47 -5.28 -2.77
N ALA A 127 -8.39 -6.11 -3.30
CA ALA A 127 -9.67 -5.63 -3.80
C ALA A 127 -10.47 -4.87 -2.72
N GLY A 128 -10.91 -3.65 -3.05
CA GLY A 128 -11.73 -2.83 -2.17
C GLY A 128 -10.96 -2.07 -1.06
N ALA A 129 -9.62 -2.13 -1.02
CA ALA A 129 -8.84 -1.40 -0.01
C ALA A 129 -9.11 0.12 -0.02
N ALA A 130 -9.08 0.75 -1.19
CA ALA A 130 -9.37 2.18 -1.31
C ALA A 130 -10.82 2.55 -0.89
N ALA A 131 -11.79 1.66 -1.10
CA ALA A 131 -13.17 1.89 -0.66
C ALA A 131 -13.30 1.83 0.87
N LYS A 132 -12.58 0.93 1.52
CA LYS A 132 -12.51 0.84 2.99
C LYS A 132 -11.86 2.08 3.58
N ALA A 133 -10.71 2.48 3.04
CA ALA A 133 -10.00 3.69 3.46
C ALA A 133 -10.82 4.96 3.23
N LYS A 134 -11.55 5.04 2.12
CA LYS A 134 -12.53 6.11 1.88
C LYS A 134 -13.56 6.18 3.01
N THR A 135 -14.21 5.07 3.31
CA THR A 135 -15.25 5.00 4.37
C THR A 135 -14.68 5.39 5.73
N PHE A 136 -13.44 4.97 6.02
CA PHE A 136 -12.73 5.34 7.24
C PHE A 136 -12.51 6.86 7.33
N LEU A 137 -12.00 7.49 6.26
CA LEU A 137 -11.80 8.94 6.23
C LEU A 137 -13.12 9.70 6.31
N GLU A 138 -14.17 9.26 5.62
CA GLU A 138 -15.50 9.85 5.73
C GLU A 138 -16.00 9.81 7.19
N GLY A 139 -15.76 8.70 7.90
CA GLY A 139 -16.05 8.55 9.34
C GLY A 139 -15.28 9.51 10.25
N LEU A 140 -14.13 10.03 9.80
CA LEU A 140 -13.32 11.02 10.53
C LEU A 140 -13.68 12.48 10.20
N GLY A 141 -14.64 12.70 9.30
CA GLY A 141 -15.15 14.02 8.94
C GLY A 141 -14.56 14.62 7.66
N TYR A 142 -13.92 13.80 6.81
CA TYR A 142 -13.53 14.22 5.45
C TYR A 142 -14.74 14.07 4.51
N VAL A 143 -15.06 15.12 3.76
CA VAL A 143 -16.31 15.16 2.95
C VAL A 143 -16.06 14.81 1.49
N ASP A 144 -14.98 15.32 0.89
CA ASP A 144 -14.63 15.08 -0.50
C ASP A 144 -13.57 13.98 -0.62
N VAL A 145 -13.97 12.72 -0.40
CA VAL A 145 -13.07 11.56 -0.52
C VAL A 145 -13.40 10.72 -1.75
N VAL A 146 -12.43 10.56 -2.66
CA VAL A 146 -12.56 9.77 -3.89
C VAL A 146 -11.66 8.54 -3.81
N ALA A 147 -12.22 7.36 -4.05
CA ALA A 147 -11.46 6.11 -4.14
C ALA A 147 -11.11 5.79 -5.60
N GLY A 148 -9.91 5.27 -5.85
CA GLY A 148 -9.43 4.86 -7.17
C GLY A 148 -8.38 3.74 -7.07
N ASN A 149 -7.81 3.38 -8.22
CA ASN A 149 -6.67 2.47 -8.29
C ASN A 149 -5.40 3.27 -8.58
N ALA A 150 -4.29 2.87 -7.99
CA ALA A 150 -2.98 3.42 -8.34
C ALA A 150 -2.50 2.83 -9.68
N ASP A 151 -1.58 3.52 -10.36
CA ASP A 151 -0.97 3.05 -11.62
C ASP A 151 -0.05 1.82 -11.46
N GLY A 152 0.22 1.38 -10.23
CA GLY A 152 1.05 0.22 -9.95
C GLY A 152 0.89 -0.29 -8.51
N ASP A 153 1.67 -1.31 -8.18
CA ASP A 153 1.72 -1.88 -6.84
C ASP A 153 2.72 -1.12 -5.94
N PHE A 154 2.29 -0.82 -4.73
CA PHE A 154 3.05 -0.08 -3.73
C PHE A 154 3.31 -0.98 -2.53
N ALA A 155 4.54 -1.01 -2.02
CA ALA A 155 4.88 -1.84 -0.86
C ALA A 155 4.45 -1.20 0.46
N GLN A 156 4.38 0.14 0.52
CA GLN A 156 4.03 0.89 1.72
C GLN A 156 2.99 1.95 1.39
N THR A 157 2.21 2.35 2.40
CA THR A 157 1.25 3.44 2.22
C THR A 157 1.97 4.78 2.13
N GLU A 158 1.81 5.47 1.01
CA GLU A 158 2.41 6.78 0.76
C GLU A 158 1.34 7.88 0.80
N MET A 159 1.75 9.07 1.22
CA MET A 159 0.89 10.25 1.26
C MET A 159 1.58 11.38 0.52
N GLU A 160 0.82 12.04 -0.35
CA GLU A 160 1.23 13.24 -1.06
C GLU A 160 0.26 14.37 -0.76
N ILE A 161 0.78 15.57 -0.53
CA ILE A 161 -0.03 16.75 -0.19
C ILE A 161 0.41 17.97 -0.99
N LYS A 162 -0.55 18.80 -1.40
CA LYS A 162 -0.24 20.10 -1.99
C LYS A 162 0.46 21.00 -0.98
N GLU A 163 1.43 21.77 -1.45
CA GLU A 163 2.19 22.71 -0.62
C GLU A 163 1.27 23.73 0.08
N SER A 164 0.21 24.19 -0.61
CA SER A 164 -0.81 25.10 -0.07
C SER A 164 -1.63 24.53 1.10
N LYS A 165 -1.68 23.20 1.25
CA LYS A 165 -2.42 22.49 2.29
C LYS A 165 -1.48 21.68 3.21
N SER A 166 -0.17 21.87 3.10
CA SER A 166 0.87 21.18 3.89
C SER A 166 0.63 21.21 5.41
N SER A 167 -0.01 22.27 5.93
CA SER A 167 -0.41 22.37 7.35
C SER A 167 -1.37 21.26 7.82
N ALA A 168 -2.05 20.57 6.90
CA ALA A 168 -2.94 19.44 7.22
C ALA A 168 -2.21 18.09 7.26
N ALA A 169 -0.95 18.00 6.78
CA ALA A 169 -0.23 16.74 6.67
C ALA A 169 -0.11 15.99 8.01
N GLU A 170 0.22 16.71 9.10
CA GLU A 170 0.35 16.10 10.43
C GLU A 170 -1.00 15.61 10.97
N MET A 171 -2.08 16.35 10.69
CA MET A 171 -3.43 15.96 11.07
C MET A 171 -3.83 14.65 10.37
N ILE A 172 -3.66 14.59 9.05
CA ILE A 172 -4.03 13.42 8.23
C ILE A 172 -3.15 12.21 8.61
N LYS A 173 -1.84 12.43 8.84
CA LYS A 173 -0.95 11.37 9.34
C LYS A 173 -1.44 10.80 10.68
N LYS A 174 -1.84 11.66 11.61
CA LYS A 174 -2.32 11.24 12.93
C LYS A 174 -3.62 10.43 12.81
N ASP A 175 -4.52 10.85 11.92
CA ASP A 175 -5.77 10.16 11.64
C ASP A 175 -5.53 8.76 11.02
N LEU A 176 -4.62 8.66 10.05
CA LEU A 176 -4.35 7.40 9.34
C LEU A 176 -3.52 6.40 10.16
N LYS A 177 -2.64 6.87 11.05
CA LYS A 177 -1.80 6.01 11.92
C LYS A 177 -2.60 5.04 12.81
N GLY A 178 -3.91 5.24 12.96
CA GLY A 178 -4.77 4.33 13.70
C GLY A 178 -5.08 3.02 12.97
N GLU A 179 -5.07 3.03 11.63
CA GLU A 179 -5.48 1.89 10.78
C GLU A 179 -4.45 1.51 9.72
N TYR A 180 -3.52 2.42 9.36
CA TYR A 180 -2.58 2.24 8.25
C TYR A 180 -1.14 2.57 8.65
N THR A 181 -0.18 1.88 8.02
CA THR A 181 1.26 2.08 8.23
C THR A 181 1.83 2.99 7.14
N LEU A 182 1.89 4.29 7.41
CA LEU A 182 2.42 5.27 6.47
C LEU A 182 3.95 5.26 6.40
N ALA A 183 4.48 5.52 5.21
CA ALA A 183 5.86 5.94 5.05
C ALA A 183 6.18 7.19 5.88
N ASP A 184 7.41 7.29 6.39
CA ASP A 184 7.86 8.45 7.16
C ASP A 184 7.81 9.75 6.34
N THR A 185 8.06 9.61 5.03
CA THR A 185 8.10 10.71 4.07
C THR A 185 6.69 11.02 3.55
N VAL A 186 6.38 12.32 3.45
CA VAL A 186 5.22 12.82 2.68
C VAL A 186 5.74 13.43 1.39
N GLY A 187 5.19 12.99 0.27
CA GLY A 187 5.45 13.56 -1.03
C GLY A 187 4.78 14.93 -1.21
N GLY A 188 5.36 15.75 -2.07
CA GLY A 188 4.72 16.97 -2.54
C GLY A 188 3.85 16.66 -3.74
N LEU A 189 2.55 16.97 -3.65
CA LEU A 189 1.64 16.81 -4.77
C LEU A 189 1.73 18.01 -5.72
N ASP A 190 1.63 17.76 -7.03
CA ASP A 190 1.66 18.81 -8.03
C ASP A 190 0.51 19.81 -7.84
N ALA A 191 0.81 21.11 -7.98
CA ALA A 191 -0.17 22.17 -7.78
C ALA A 191 -1.33 22.13 -8.80
N SER A 192 -1.12 21.52 -9.97
CA SER A 192 -2.13 21.34 -11.01
C SER A 192 -3.09 20.17 -10.73
N SER A 193 -2.84 19.34 -9.71
CA SER A 193 -3.75 18.24 -9.36
C SER A 193 -5.13 18.78 -8.96
N ASP A 194 -6.21 18.05 -9.24
CA ASP A 194 -7.56 18.40 -8.78
C ASP A 194 -7.76 18.14 -7.28
N TYR A 195 -6.87 17.36 -6.66
CA TYR A 195 -6.95 16.94 -5.26
C TYR A 195 -5.95 17.71 -4.39
N ASP A 196 -6.26 17.87 -3.11
CA ASP A 196 -5.35 18.48 -2.14
C ASP A 196 -4.40 17.45 -1.53
N VAL A 197 -4.88 16.22 -1.40
CA VAL A 197 -4.17 15.10 -0.78
C VAL A 197 -4.40 13.85 -1.62
N VAL A 198 -3.33 13.10 -1.88
CA VAL A 198 -3.40 11.77 -2.49
C VAL A 198 -2.79 10.78 -1.50
N ILE A 199 -3.51 9.72 -1.18
CA ILE A 199 -3.06 8.64 -0.30
C ILE A 199 -3.04 7.37 -1.14
N THR A 200 -1.86 6.79 -1.31
CA THR A 200 -1.67 5.55 -2.05
C THR A 200 -1.46 4.42 -1.06
N LEU A 201 -2.41 3.49 -0.98
CA LEU A 201 -2.35 2.35 -0.07
C LEU A 201 -1.38 1.30 -0.59
N GLY A 202 -0.46 0.86 0.26
CA GLY A 202 0.48 -0.21 -0.07
C GLY A 202 0.07 -1.58 0.45
N ALA A 203 0.80 -2.62 0.04
CA ALA A 203 0.55 -4.03 0.32
C ALA A 203 0.86 -4.50 1.75
N GLU A 204 1.24 -3.58 2.65
CA GLU A 204 1.57 -3.72 4.10
C GLU A 204 1.78 -5.14 4.65
#